data_AF-A0AAP9KTW9-F1
#
_entry.id   AF-A0AAP9KTW9-F1
#
_cell.length_a   1.000
_cell.length_b   1.000
_cell.length_c   1.000
_cell.angle_alpha   90.00
_cell.angle_beta   90.00
_cell.angle_gamma   90.00
#
_symmetry.space_group_name_H-M   'P 1'
#
loop_
_entity.id
_entity.type
_entity.pdbx_description
1 polymer ?
#
loop_
_entity_poly.entity_id
_entity_poly.type
_entity_poly.pdbx_seq_one_letter_code
_entity_poly.pdbx_strand_id
1 'polypeptide(L)'
;MLSIKIIDLIYINPQSELDNGLLKISLTPFNGAIELFPKKSQGISTVWRWGKEKSLENINIAAKKMIDGGYMIVEKYRKNETMARSVWNGKEDNSEKGTLLVKELFNGNKVFDFPKSNDMIKKIFEIGSCPNDIILDFFSGSATTAHAVMKLNAEDGGNRKYILVQLPEEIEESKPAFKAGYKTIDEIGRERIRLAAKKIKEETNANIDYGFKVVKLENVQEDTLDRLESFDPNVLVSDDYVNDFANEDSSGLETILTTWLNQDGYGLHAKWEDFKLVNYIAHRYSNSLYIINEGIESSDISRLIEMIENNELNISRIVIYTYSLPFTIINELKTNIKNLRNNKTVDIIERY
;
A
#
# COMPACT_ATOMS: atom_id res chain seq x y z
N MET A 1 -10.56 -26.36 -63.14
CA MET A 1 -11.35 -26.21 -61.89
C MET A 1 -10.49 -26.73 -60.75
N LEU A 2 -9.74 -25.85 -60.07
CA LEU A 2 -8.91 -26.20 -58.92
C LEU A 2 -9.82 -26.28 -57.69
N SER A 3 -10.21 -27.49 -57.27
CA SER A 3 -10.95 -27.69 -56.02
C SER A 3 -10.00 -27.61 -54.83
N ILE A 4 -9.63 -26.38 -54.45
CA ILE A 4 -8.99 -26.13 -53.16
C ILE A 4 -10.09 -26.11 -52.10
N LYS A 5 -10.16 -27.18 -51.31
CA LYS A 5 -10.63 -27.18 -49.92
C LYS A 5 -10.17 -28.48 -49.30
N ILE A 6 -8.89 -28.54 -48.90
CA ILE A 6 -8.46 -29.52 -47.92
C ILE A 6 -9.13 -29.09 -46.61
N ILE A 7 -10.35 -29.59 -46.38
CA ILE A 7 -10.98 -29.49 -45.07
C ILE A 7 -10.24 -30.53 -44.24
N ASP A 8 -9.32 -30.06 -43.41
CA ASP A 8 -8.62 -30.92 -42.47
C ASP A 8 -9.62 -31.43 -41.43
N LEU A 9 -10.13 -32.64 -41.62
CA LEU A 9 -11.05 -33.27 -40.69
C LEU A 9 -10.35 -33.55 -39.36
N ILE A 10 -11.08 -33.28 -38.27
CA ILE A 10 -10.68 -33.68 -36.92
C ILE A 10 -11.61 -34.82 -36.50
N TYR A 11 -11.03 -35.89 -35.99
CA TYR A 11 -11.72 -37.12 -35.62
C TYR A 11 -11.84 -37.19 -34.10
N ILE A 12 -13.01 -37.54 -33.59
CA ILE A 12 -13.28 -37.64 -32.15
C ILE A 12 -13.60 -39.08 -31.79
N ASN A 13 -13.06 -39.56 -30.68
CA ASN A 13 -13.53 -40.80 -30.07
C ASN A 13 -14.54 -40.44 -28.96
N PRO A 14 -15.85 -40.66 -29.18
CA PRO A 14 -16.88 -40.30 -28.19
C PRO A 14 -16.79 -41.12 -26.89
N GLN A 15 -16.03 -42.22 -26.88
CA GLN A 15 -15.80 -43.06 -25.70
C GLN A 15 -14.49 -42.74 -24.98
N SER A 16 -13.67 -41.83 -25.51
CA SER A 16 -12.37 -41.45 -24.93
C SER A 16 -12.48 -40.13 -24.17
N GLU A 17 -13.09 -40.18 -22.99
CA GLU A 17 -13.15 -39.03 -22.09
C GLU A 17 -11.77 -38.73 -21.46
N LEU A 18 -11.49 -37.42 -21.37
CA LEU A 18 -10.41 -36.78 -20.64
C LEU A 18 -11.06 -36.01 -19.47
N ASP A 19 -10.23 -35.37 -18.64
CA ASP A 19 -10.71 -34.55 -17.52
C ASP A 19 -11.73 -33.48 -17.96
N ASN A 20 -12.68 -33.17 -17.07
CA ASN A 20 -13.70 -32.12 -17.22
C ASN A 20 -14.65 -32.30 -18.42
N GLY A 21 -14.95 -33.54 -18.83
CA GLY A 21 -15.89 -33.85 -19.90
C GLY A 21 -15.37 -33.50 -21.30
N LEU A 22 -14.04 -33.42 -21.45
CA LEU A 22 -13.37 -33.25 -22.73
C LEU A 22 -13.11 -34.61 -23.39
N LEU A 23 -12.99 -34.65 -24.70
CA LEU A 23 -12.78 -35.86 -25.49
C LEU A 23 -11.47 -35.77 -26.26
N LYS A 24 -10.77 -36.90 -26.38
CA LYS A 24 -9.56 -37.01 -27.19
C LYS A 24 -9.89 -36.85 -28.67
N ILE A 25 -9.03 -36.10 -29.35
CA ILE A 25 -9.11 -35.89 -30.80
C ILE A 25 -7.97 -36.62 -31.52
N SER A 26 -8.16 -36.85 -32.81
CA SER A 26 -7.16 -37.37 -33.74
C SER A 26 -7.23 -36.57 -35.04
N LEU A 27 -6.09 -36.40 -35.71
CA LEU A 27 -6.01 -35.79 -37.04
C LEU A 27 -5.95 -36.84 -38.16
N THR A 28 -5.88 -38.12 -37.77
CA THR A 28 -5.96 -39.28 -38.66
C THR A 28 -7.23 -40.07 -38.36
N PRO A 29 -7.92 -40.61 -39.39
CA PRO A 29 -9.11 -41.42 -39.21
C PRO A 29 -8.78 -42.71 -38.44
N PHE A 30 -9.74 -43.19 -37.65
CA PHE A 30 -9.67 -44.47 -36.94
C PHE A 30 -11.07 -45.09 -36.83
N ASN A 31 -11.13 -46.38 -36.49
CA ASN A 31 -12.40 -47.10 -36.42
C ASN A 31 -13.27 -46.60 -35.25
N GLY A 32 -14.54 -46.30 -35.51
CA GLY A 32 -15.45 -45.69 -34.52
C GLY A 32 -15.28 -44.18 -34.34
N ALA A 33 -14.50 -43.51 -35.20
CA ALA A 33 -14.34 -42.07 -35.16
C ALA A 33 -15.59 -41.31 -35.63
N ILE A 34 -15.89 -40.20 -34.95
CA ILE A 34 -16.84 -39.19 -35.44
C ILE A 34 -16.05 -38.10 -36.16
N GLU A 35 -16.42 -37.82 -37.41
CA GLU A 35 -15.83 -36.74 -38.21
C GLU A 35 -16.39 -35.38 -37.79
N LEU A 36 -15.49 -34.45 -37.45
CA LEU A 36 -15.85 -33.09 -37.10
C LEU A 36 -15.41 -32.11 -38.19
N PHE A 37 -16.37 -31.30 -38.62
CA PHE A 37 -16.18 -30.19 -39.54
C PHE A 37 -16.17 -28.85 -38.79
N PRO A 38 -15.49 -27.81 -39.31
CA PRO A 38 -15.65 -26.45 -38.81
C PRO A 38 -17.13 -26.04 -38.82
N LYS A 39 -17.65 -25.55 -37.69
CA LYS A 39 -19.04 -25.12 -37.59
C LYS A 39 -19.32 -23.93 -38.51
N LYS A 40 -20.53 -23.84 -39.08
CA LYS A 40 -20.96 -22.64 -39.80
C LYS A 40 -21.19 -21.50 -38.82
N SER A 41 -20.77 -20.29 -39.19
CA SER A 41 -21.06 -19.06 -38.44
C SER A 41 -21.94 -18.15 -39.30
N GLN A 42 -23.13 -17.77 -38.81
CA GLN A 42 -24.10 -16.95 -39.55
C GLN A 42 -24.38 -17.46 -40.99
N GLY A 43 -24.50 -18.79 -41.15
CA GLY A 43 -24.73 -19.43 -42.45
C GLY A 43 -23.50 -19.61 -43.33
N ILE A 44 -22.35 -19.03 -42.96
CA ILE A 44 -21.10 -19.11 -43.71
C ILE A 44 -20.26 -20.29 -43.22
N SER A 45 -19.70 -21.07 -44.15
CA SER A 45 -18.77 -22.15 -43.81
C SER A 45 -17.45 -21.58 -43.32
N THR A 46 -17.00 -22.02 -42.15
CA THR A 46 -15.72 -21.58 -41.57
C THR A 46 -14.60 -22.58 -41.88
N VAL A 47 -13.38 -22.23 -41.50
CA VAL A 47 -12.21 -23.13 -41.51
C VAL A 47 -11.64 -23.22 -40.11
N TRP A 48 -10.82 -24.25 -39.84
CA TRP A 48 -10.09 -24.32 -38.59
C TRP A 48 -9.11 -23.15 -38.45
N ARG A 49 -8.95 -22.66 -37.22
CA ARG A 49 -8.00 -21.57 -36.91
C ARG A 49 -6.55 -22.00 -37.15
N TRP A 50 -6.26 -23.29 -36.99
CA TRP A 50 -4.95 -23.90 -37.20
C TRP A 50 -5.06 -25.03 -38.24
N GLY A 51 -4.05 -25.15 -39.10
CA GLY A 51 -3.89 -26.32 -39.98
C GLY A 51 -3.39 -27.55 -39.21
N LYS A 52 -3.35 -28.71 -39.87
CA LYS A 52 -2.90 -29.99 -39.25
C LYS A 52 -1.55 -29.92 -38.56
N GLU A 53 -0.52 -29.35 -39.20
CA GLU A 53 0.84 -29.26 -38.64
C GLU A 53 0.84 -28.51 -37.31
N LYS A 54 0.27 -27.30 -37.28
CA LYS A 54 0.15 -26.50 -36.06
C LYS A 54 -0.74 -27.17 -35.00
N SER A 55 -1.71 -27.97 -35.42
CA SER A 55 -2.57 -28.73 -34.50
C SER A 55 -1.84 -29.93 -33.88
N LEU A 56 -0.88 -30.55 -34.58
CA LEU A 56 0.00 -31.61 -34.05
C LEU A 56 0.97 -31.06 -33.01
N GLU A 57 1.55 -29.88 -33.27
CA GLU A 57 2.46 -29.22 -32.33
C GLU A 57 1.77 -28.76 -31.04
N ASN A 58 0.48 -28.44 -31.11
CA ASN A 58 -0.29 -27.92 -29.98
C ASN A 58 -1.15 -29.01 -29.32
N ILE A 59 -0.55 -29.79 -28.41
CA ILE A 59 -1.20 -30.92 -27.70
C ILE A 59 -2.36 -30.50 -26.76
N ASN A 60 -2.66 -29.22 -26.66
CA ASN A 60 -3.66 -28.67 -25.73
C ASN A 60 -5.06 -28.53 -26.34
N ILE A 61 -5.33 -29.05 -27.53
CA ILE A 61 -6.69 -29.06 -28.10
C ILE A 61 -7.45 -30.33 -27.74
N ALA A 62 -8.75 -30.22 -27.53
CA ALA A 62 -9.65 -31.35 -27.27
C ALA A 62 -11.04 -31.06 -27.83
N ALA A 63 -11.88 -32.09 -27.91
CA ALA A 63 -13.29 -31.92 -28.25
C ALA A 63 -14.14 -31.78 -26.99
N LYS A 64 -15.21 -30.99 -27.06
CA LYS A 64 -16.22 -30.87 -25.99
C LYS A 64 -17.60 -31.15 -26.58
N LYS A 65 -18.38 -31.97 -25.88
CA LYS A 65 -19.79 -32.20 -26.23
C LYS A 65 -20.63 -30.98 -25.89
N MET A 66 -21.47 -30.55 -26.82
CA MET A 66 -22.35 -29.40 -26.68
C MET A 66 -23.76 -29.83 -26.24
N ILE A 67 -24.53 -28.86 -25.75
CA ILE A 67 -25.91 -29.05 -25.31
C ILE A 67 -26.81 -29.50 -26.46
N ASP A 68 -26.52 -29.04 -27.69
CA ASP A 68 -27.22 -29.42 -28.93
C ASP A 68 -26.91 -30.86 -29.40
N GLY A 69 -26.10 -31.61 -28.65
CA GLY A 69 -25.66 -32.96 -28.98
C GLY A 69 -24.47 -33.01 -29.95
N GLY A 70 -24.03 -31.87 -30.50
CA GLY A 70 -22.87 -31.77 -31.36
C GLY A 70 -21.55 -31.71 -30.59
N TYR A 71 -20.45 -31.57 -31.33
CA TYR A 71 -19.11 -31.43 -30.75
C TYR A 71 -18.44 -30.12 -31.21
N MET A 72 -17.52 -29.60 -30.40
CA MET A 72 -16.70 -28.43 -30.70
C MET A 72 -15.26 -28.67 -30.27
N ILE A 73 -14.30 -28.21 -31.08
CA ILE A 73 -12.89 -28.18 -30.67
C ILE A 73 -12.63 -26.98 -29.78
N VAL A 74 -11.99 -27.22 -28.64
CA VAL A 74 -11.61 -26.22 -27.65
C VAL A 74 -10.13 -26.34 -27.32
N GLU A 75 -9.53 -25.21 -26.94
CA GLU A 75 -8.19 -25.16 -26.37
C GLU A 75 -8.30 -25.32 -24.84
N LYS A 76 -7.46 -26.20 -24.26
CA LYS A 76 -7.32 -26.40 -22.83
C LYS A 76 -6.53 -25.23 -22.24
N TYR A 77 -7.24 -24.23 -21.75
CA TYR A 77 -6.63 -23.18 -20.93
C TYR A 77 -6.30 -23.74 -19.55
N ARG A 78 -5.00 -23.81 -19.22
CA ARG A 78 -4.52 -24.21 -17.88
C ARG A 78 -4.16 -23.02 -16.98
N LYS A 79 -4.10 -21.81 -17.54
CA LYS A 79 -3.83 -20.59 -16.80
C LYS A 79 -5.15 -19.90 -16.46
N ASN A 80 -5.32 -19.54 -15.19
CA ASN A 80 -6.40 -18.65 -14.74
C ASN A 80 -6.08 -17.16 -14.96
N GLU A 81 -4.98 -16.86 -15.65
CA GLU A 81 -4.56 -15.52 -15.99
C GLU A 81 -5.24 -15.06 -17.27
N THR A 82 -5.64 -13.80 -17.31
CA THR A 82 -6.14 -13.15 -18.52
C THR A 82 -5.26 -11.96 -18.86
N MET A 83 -5.01 -11.75 -20.15
CA MET A 83 -4.30 -10.55 -20.60
C MET A 83 -5.16 -9.31 -20.32
N ALA A 84 -4.57 -8.33 -19.64
CA ALA A 84 -5.21 -7.04 -19.44
C ALA A 84 -5.55 -6.40 -20.79
N ARG A 85 -6.82 -6.04 -20.97
CA ARG A 85 -7.28 -5.34 -22.18
C ARG A 85 -6.87 -3.87 -22.12
N SER A 86 -6.56 -3.27 -23.26
CA SER A 86 -6.24 -1.84 -23.36
C SER A 86 -7.48 -0.92 -23.29
N VAL A 87 -8.68 -1.45 -23.56
CA VAL A 87 -9.95 -0.70 -23.50
C VAL A 87 -10.84 -1.33 -22.44
N TRP A 88 -11.27 -0.50 -21.49
CA TRP A 88 -12.13 -0.88 -20.37
C TRP A 88 -13.51 -0.25 -20.56
N ASN A 89 -14.48 -1.08 -20.89
CA ASN A 89 -15.86 -0.69 -21.14
C ASN A 89 -16.86 -1.58 -20.38
N GLY A 90 -16.38 -2.24 -19.33
CA GLY A 90 -17.21 -3.05 -18.45
C GLY A 90 -18.10 -2.20 -17.57
N LYS A 91 -19.14 -2.81 -16.99
CA LYS A 91 -20.05 -2.12 -16.07
C LYS A 91 -19.33 -1.73 -14.77
N GLU A 92 -18.32 -2.49 -14.38
CA GLU A 92 -17.38 -2.28 -13.27
C GLU A 92 -16.50 -1.03 -13.43
N ASP A 93 -16.23 -0.62 -14.68
CA ASP A 93 -15.37 0.52 -14.98
C ASP A 93 -16.15 1.86 -14.95
N ASN A 94 -17.48 1.85 -14.76
CA ASN A 94 -18.32 3.04 -14.77
C ASN A 94 -18.17 3.92 -13.51
N SER A 95 -17.89 5.21 -13.69
CA SER A 95 -17.77 6.22 -12.63
C SER A 95 -19.02 6.37 -11.74
N GLU A 96 -20.22 6.14 -12.28
CA GLU A 96 -21.48 6.26 -11.50
C GLU A 96 -21.51 5.32 -10.29
N LYS A 97 -20.89 4.14 -10.42
CA LYS A 97 -20.75 3.19 -9.30
C LYS A 97 -19.95 3.77 -8.13
N GLY A 98 -18.94 4.58 -8.43
CA GLY A 98 -18.19 5.28 -7.39
C GLY A 98 -19.10 6.20 -6.57
N THR A 99 -19.94 6.99 -7.25
CA THR A 99 -20.86 7.93 -6.59
C THR A 99 -21.89 7.19 -5.74
N LEU A 100 -22.46 6.09 -6.24
CA LEU A 100 -23.42 5.28 -5.49
C LEU A 100 -22.78 4.64 -4.26
N LEU A 101 -21.57 4.07 -4.40
CA LEU A 101 -20.84 3.45 -3.29
C LEU A 101 -20.51 4.47 -2.20
N VAL A 102 -20.02 5.66 -2.57
CA VAL A 102 -19.76 6.71 -1.57
C VAL A 102 -21.07 7.15 -0.91
N LYS A 103 -22.13 7.36 -1.68
CA LYS A 103 -23.44 7.72 -1.11
C LYS A 103 -23.94 6.66 -0.13
N GLU A 104 -23.77 5.38 -0.43
CA GLU A 104 -24.14 4.27 0.45
C GLU A 104 -23.33 4.28 1.76
N LEU A 105 -21.99 4.41 1.67
CA LEU A 105 -21.12 4.46 2.85
C LEU A 105 -21.50 5.61 3.79
N PHE A 106 -21.88 6.77 3.23
CA PHE A 106 -22.23 7.97 3.99
C PHE A 106 -23.75 8.09 4.25
N ASN A 107 -24.45 6.96 4.41
CA ASN A 107 -25.87 6.89 4.79
C ASN A 107 -26.80 7.73 3.90
N GLY A 108 -26.54 7.75 2.58
CA GLY A 108 -27.32 8.49 1.61
C GLY A 108 -26.81 9.90 1.30
N ASN A 109 -25.80 10.41 2.02
CA ASN A 109 -25.26 11.75 1.80
C ASN A 109 -24.30 11.77 0.61
N LYS A 110 -24.52 12.71 -0.33
CA LYS A 110 -23.61 12.95 -1.46
C LYS A 110 -22.46 13.87 -1.02
N VAL A 111 -21.53 13.33 -0.24
CA VAL A 111 -20.39 14.09 0.31
C VAL A 111 -19.28 14.33 -0.70
N PHE A 112 -19.26 13.62 -1.83
CA PHE A 112 -18.24 13.76 -2.86
C PHE A 112 -18.86 13.61 -4.25
N ASP A 113 -18.45 14.46 -5.21
CA ASP A 113 -19.11 14.52 -6.52
C ASP A 113 -18.64 13.45 -7.49
N PHE A 114 -17.32 13.28 -7.64
CA PHE A 114 -16.72 12.43 -8.68
C PHE A 114 -15.72 11.41 -8.12
N PRO A 115 -16.14 10.54 -7.18
CA PRO A 115 -15.25 9.49 -6.70
C PRO A 115 -14.98 8.50 -7.84
N LYS A 116 -13.75 7.97 -7.90
CA LYS A 116 -13.42 6.92 -8.87
C LYS A 116 -14.14 5.62 -8.50
N SER A 117 -14.42 4.77 -9.49
CA SER A 117 -14.97 3.44 -9.25
C SER A 117 -13.98 2.59 -8.46
N ASN A 118 -14.43 1.98 -7.36
CA ASN A 118 -13.60 1.10 -6.54
C ASN A 118 -13.14 -0.13 -7.33
N ASP A 119 -14.02 -0.71 -8.15
CA ASP A 119 -13.69 -1.91 -8.92
C ASP A 119 -12.66 -1.61 -10.02
N MET A 120 -12.73 -0.43 -10.64
CA MET A 120 -11.73 0.01 -11.61
C MET A 120 -10.35 0.16 -10.97
N ILE A 121 -10.26 0.78 -9.78
CA ILE A 121 -9.00 0.94 -9.06
C ILE A 121 -8.47 -0.42 -8.58
N LYS A 122 -9.35 -1.31 -8.09
CA LYS A 122 -8.96 -2.68 -7.71
C LYS A 122 -8.35 -3.44 -8.89
N LYS A 123 -8.96 -3.35 -10.07
CA LYS A 123 -8.47 -3.96 -11.31
C LYS A 123 -7.09 -3.43 -11.72
N ILE A 124 -6.81 -2.14 -11.51
CA ILE A 124 -5.45 -1.59 -11.70
C ILE A 124 -4.44 -2.32 -10.81
N PHE A 125 -4.79 -2.57 -9.53
CA PHE A 125 -3.90 -3.25 -8.59
C PHE A 125 -3.76 -4.74 -8.89
N GLU A 126 -4.80 -5.42 -9.34
CA GLU A 126 -4.72 -6.81 -9.82
C GLU A 126 -3.75 -6.95 -11.01
N ILE A 127 -3.65 -5.92 -11.86
CA ILE A 127 -2.75 -5.90 -13.02
C ILE A 127 -1.32 -5.49 -12.63
N GLY A 128 -1.19 -4.49 -11.75
CA GLY A 128 0.05 -3.73 -11.57
C GLY A 128 0.71 -3.81 -10.20
N SER A 129 0.20 -4.63 -9.28
CA SER A 129 0.77 -4.75 -7.92
C SER A 129 0.94 -6.20 -7.46
N CYS A 130 1.95 -6.42 -6.63
CA CYS A 130 2.15 -7.66 -5.89
C CYS A 130 1.50 -7.58 -4.49
N PRO A 131 1.25 -8.72 -3.82
CA PRO A 131 0.60 -8.76 -2.52
C PRO A 131 1.25 -7.97 -1.39
N ASN A 132 2.51 -7.53 -1.50
CA ASN A 132 3.22 -6.81 -0.43
C ASN A 132 3.69 -5.41 -0.85
N ASP A 133 3.19 -4.89 -1.97
CA ASP A 133 3.63 -3.60 -2.50
C ASP A 133 3.05 -2.43 -1.69
N ILE A 134 3.71 -1.27 -1.83
CA ILE A 134 3.23 0.01 -1.30
C ILE A 134 2.61 0.80 -2.45
N ILE A 135 1.34 1.16 -2.32
CA ILE A 135 0.59 1.95 -3.29
C ILE A 135 0.60 3.41 -2.87
N LEU A 136 1.10 4.30 -3.73
CA LEU A 136 1.11 5.75 -3.50
C LEU A 136 0.04 6.42 -4.37
N ASP A 137 -0.80 7.24 -3.74
CA ASP A 137 -1.74 8.12 -4.41
C ASP A 137 -1.71 9.50 -3.75
N PHE A 138 -1.03 10.44 -4.40
CA PHE A 138 -0.85 11.80 -3.90
C PHE A 138 -1.95 12.78 -4.35
N PHE A 139 -3.02 12.27 -4.97
CA PHE A 139 -4.26 12.99 -5.29
C PHE A 139 -5.46 12.17 -4.85
N SER A 140 -5.43 11.75 -3.58
CA SER A 140 -6.30 10.68 -3.09
C SER A 140 -7.79 11.04 -3.10
N GLY A 141 -8.14 12.32 -2.99
CA GLY A 141 -9.51 12.82 -3.04
C GLY A 141 -10.41 12.09 -2.05
N SER A 142 -11.35 11.31 -2.57
CA SER A 142 -12.26 10.48 -1.78
C SER A 142 -11.64 9.18 -1.25
N ALA A 143 -10.31 9.02 -1.25
CA ALA A 143 -9.59 7.83 -0.77
C ALA A 143 -10.05 6.50 -1.43
N THR A 144 -10.33 6.51 -2.73
CA THR A 144 -10.73 5.29 -3.46
C THR A 144 -9.62 4.23 -3.46
N THR A 145 -8.36 4.67 -3.52
CA THR A 145 -7.16 3.82 -3.48
C THR A 145 -7.10 2.97 -2.22
N ALA A 146 -7.27 3.56 -1.03
CA ALA A 146 -7.26 2.80 0.22
C ALA A 146 -8.41 1.77 0.31
N HIS A 147 -9.62 2.14 -0.12
CA HIS A 147 -10.75 1.22 -0.17
C HIS A 147 -10.41 0.01 -1.07
N ALA A 148 -9.90 0.25 -2.27
CA ALA A 148 -9.57 -0.80 -3.22
C ALA A 148 -8.43 -1.71 -2.72
N VAL A 149 -7.41 -1.15 -2.06
CA VAL A 149 -6.34 -1.93 -1.42
C VAL A 149 -6.89 -2.85 -0.33
N MET A 150 -7.71 -2.34 0.60
CA MET A 150 -8.30 -3.17 1.66
C MET A 150 -9.18 -4.28 1.08
N LYS A 151 -9.99 -3.96 0.07
CA LYS A 151 -10.84 -4.96 -0.60
C LYS A 151 -10.00 -6.05 -1.26
N LEU A 152 -8.93 -5.68 -1.97
CA LEU A 152 -8.07 -6.65 -2.64
C LEU A 152 -7.33 -7.54 -1.62
N ASN A 153 -6.76 -6.96 -0.57
CA ASN A 153 -6.11 -7.72 0.51
C ASN A 153 -7.08 -8.70 1.19
N ALA A 154 -8.34 -8.31 1.40
CA ALA A 154 -9.35 -9.19 1.98
C ALA A 154 -9.73 -10.37 1.04
N GLU A 155 -9.69 -10.14 -0.28
CA GLU A 155 -10.00 -11.16 -1.29
C GLU A 155 -8.85 -12.15 -1.53
N ASP A 156 -7.60 -11.65 -1.60
CA ASP A 156 -6.43 -12.46 -1.98
C ASP A 156 -5.48 -12.81 -0.82
N GLY A 157 -5.77 -12.34 0.40
CA GLY A 157 -4.91 -12.54 1.56
C GLY A 157 -3.60 -11.75 1.50
N GLY A 158 -3.52 -10.74 0.63
CA GLY A 158 -2.38 -9.85 0.50
C GLY A 158 -2.21 -8.91 1.69
N ASN A 159 -1.07 -8.22 1.69
CA ASN A 159 -0.65 -7.25 2.69
C ASN A 159 -0.12 -5.97 2.00
N ARG A 160 -0.81 -5.53 0.95
CA ARG A 160 -0.51 -4.28 0.26
C ARG A 160 -0.74 -3.12 1.21
N LYS A 161 0.18 -2.16 1.22
CA LYS A 161 0.07 -0.93 2.01
C LYS A 161 -0.29 0.24 1.11
N TYR A 162 -0.80 1.32 1.69
CA TYR A 162 -1.06 2.54 0.95
C TYR A 162 -0.49 3.77 1.65
N ILE A 163 -0.11 4.77 0.84
CA ILE A 163 0.23 6.12 1.26
C ILE A 163 -0.66 7.05 0.44
N LEU A 164 -1.47 7.83 1.14
CA LEU A 164 -2.36 8.81 0.53
C LEU A 164 -1.92 10.22 0.91
N VAL A 165 -1.89 11.13 -0.05
CA VAL A 165 -1.73 12.57 0.20
C VAL A 165 -3.00 13.27 -0.26
N GLN A 166 -3.49 14.19 0.57
CA GLN A 166 -4.63 15.04 0.28
C GLN A 166 -4.41 16.41 0.93
N LEU A 167 -4.60 17.46 0.15
CA LEU A 167 -4.65 18.82 0.69
C LEU A 167 -5.93 18.99 1.52
N PRO A 168 -5.88 19.66 2.68
CA PRO A 168 -7.06 19.98 3.49
C PRO A 168 -7.84 21.14 2.86
N GLU A 169 -8.30 20.98 1.62
CA GLU A 169 -9.09 21.99 0.91
C GLU A 169 -10.43 22.19 1.62
N GLU A 170 -10.76 23.43 1.95
CA GLU A 170 -11.99 23.81 2.64
C GLU A 170 -13.23 23.55 1.76
N ILE A 171 -14.29 23.10 2.42
CA ILE A 171 -15.58 22.81 1.79
C ILE A 171 -16.52 23.99 2.04
N GLU A 172 -17.08 24.54 0.97
CA GLU A 172 -18.10 25.58 1.06
C GLU A 172 -19.32 25.14 1.91
N GLU A 173 -19.80 26.02 2.79
CA GLU A 173 -20.91 25.72 3.72
C GLU A 173 -22.21 25.28 3.04
N SER A 174 -22.40 25.69 1.78
CA SER A 174 -23.57 25.36 0.98
C SER A 174 -23.62 23.88 0.58
N LYS A 175 -22.45 23.20 0.51
CA LYS A 175 -22.30 21.84 -0.01
C LYS A 175 -22.86 20.79 0.96
N PRO A 176 -23.39 19.67 0.44
CA PRO A 176 -23.90 18.58 1.29
C PRO A 176 -22.86 18.02 2.26
N ALA A 177 -21.59 17.99 1.88
CA ALA A 177 -20.50 17.51 2.72
C ALA A 177 -20.33 18.36 4.00
N PHE A 178 -20.37 19.69 3.87
CA PHE A 178 -20.29 20.60 5.01
C PHE A 178 -21.48 20.41 5.95
N LYS A 179 -22.68 20.29 5.40
CA LYS A 179 -23.91 20.00 6.17
C LYS A 179 -23.88 18.63 6.86
N ALA A 180 -23.08 17.70 6.35
CA ALA A 180 -22.83 16.40 6.96
C ALA A 180 -21.70 16.44 8.02
N GLY A 181 -21.09 17.60 8.25
CA GLY A 181 -20.09 17.82 9.30
C GLY A 181 -18.63 17.80 8.84
N TYR A 182 -18.36 17.71 7.53
CA TYR A 182 -16.99 17.70 7.00
C TYR A 182 -16.57 19.10 6.55
N LYS A 183 -15.49 19.62 7.12
CA LYS A 183 -14.95 20.95 6.81
C LYS A 183 -13.95 20.92 5.66
N THR A 184 -13.22 19.82 5.50
CA THR A 184 -12.17 19.70 4.47
C THR A 184 -12.29 18.40 3.67
N ILE A 185 -11.71 18.38 2.47
CA ILE A 185 -11.74 17.20 1.59
C ILE A 185 -11.05 15.98 2.25
N ASP A 186 -9.94 16.19 2.98
CA ASP A 186 -9.22 15.09 3.62
C ASP A 186 -10.06 14.38 4.69
N GLU A 187 -10.95 15.09 5.39
CA GLU A 187 -11.85 14.52 6.38
C GLU A 187 -12.80 13.50 5.75
N ILE A 188 -13.33 13.81 4.55
CA ILE A 188 -14.16 12.88 3.78
C ILE A 188 -13.34 11.64 3.40
N GLY A 189 -12.10 11.82 2.95
CA GLY A 189 -11.19 10.72 2.61
C GLY A 189 -10.93 9.82 3.82
N ARG A 190 -10.53 10.38 4.96
CA ARG A 190 -10.30 9.66 6.22
C ARG A 190 -11.54 8.91 6.67
N GLU A 191 -12.71 9.53 6.60
CA GLU A 191 -13.95 8.88 7.01
C GLU A 191 -14.37 7.76 6.06
N ARG A 192 -14.19 7.94 4.74
CA ARG A 192 -14.39 6.86 3.77
C ARG A 192 -13.51 5.65 4.10
N ILE A 193 -12.25 5.85 4.47
CA ILE A 193 -11.35 4.74 4.86
C ILE A 193 -11.93 4.00 6.07
N ARG A 194 -12.36 4.71 7.12
CA ARG A 194 -12.95 4.08 8.33
C ARG A 194 -14.22 3.30 8.01
N LEU A 195 -15.12 3.88 7.23
CA LEU A 195 -16.39 3.26 6.85
C LEU A 195 -16.17 2.04 5.95
N ALA A 196 -15.26 2.14 4.98
CA ALA A 196 -14.89 1.03 4.11
C ALA A 196 -14.25 -0.12 4.89
N ALA A 197 -13.31 0.19 5.78
CA ALA A 197 -12.66 -0.78 6.66
C ALA A 197 -13.68 -1.54 7.50
N LYS A 198 -14.62 -0.83 8.14
CA LYS A 198 -15.71 -1.42 8.91
C LYS A 198 -16.57 -2.36 8.06
N LYS A 199 -17.03 -1.89 6.90
CA LYS A 199 -17.87 -2.66 5.98
C LYS A 199 -17.17 -3.94 5.50
N ILE A 200 -15.92 -3.84 5.05
CA ILE A 200 -15.14 -5.00 4.58
C ILE A 200 -14.94 -6.01 5.72
N LYS A 201 -14.65 -5.55 6.94
CA LYS A 201 -14.48 -6.42 8.11
C LYS A 201 -15.77 -7.16 8.45
N GLU A 202 -16.92 -6.48 8.42
CA GLU A 202 -18.24 -7.08 8.68
C GLU A 202 -18.63 -8.10 7.61
N GLU A 203 -18.32 -7.84 6.33
CA GLU A 203 -18.69 -8.71 5.21
C GLU A 203 -17.77 -9.93 5.05
N THR A 204 -16.47 -9.78 5.32
CA THR A 204 -15.46 -10.80 4.99
C THR A 204 -14.84 -11.46 6.22
N ASN A 205 -14.80 -10.77 7.35
CA ASN A 205 -14.03 -11.14 8.54
C ASN A 205 -12.55 -11.50 8.22
N ALA A 206 -11.99 -10.93 7.15
CA ALA A 206 -10.62 -11.21 6.73
C ALA A 206 -9.61 -10.69 7.77
N ASN A 207 -8.54 -11.45 7.99
CA ASN A 207 -7.45 -11.06 8.89
C ASN A 207 -6.41 -10.19 8.17
N ILE A 208 -6.77 -8.92 7.93
CA ILE A 208 -5.91 -7.91 7.29
C ILE A 208 -5.72 -6.69 8.18
N ASP A 209 -4.78 -5.81 7.83
CA ASP A 209 -4.67 -4.49 8.45
C ASP A 209 -5.74 -3.54 7.88
N TYR A 210 -6.64 -3.09 8.74
CA TYR A 210 -7.72 -2.15 8.45
C TYR A 210 -7.39 -0.71 8.88
N GLY A 211 -6.23 -0.53 9.51
CA GLY A 211 -5.82 0.72 10.13
C GLY A 211 -5.13 1.67 9.17
N PHE A 212 -4.98 2.91 9.62
CA PHE A 212 -4.12 3.90 8.99
C PHE A 212 -3.64 4.90 10.05
N LYS A 213 -2.54 5.59 9.74
CA LYS A 213 -2.02 6.72 10.52
C LYS A 213 -2.21 7.99 9.71
N VAL A 214 -2.56 9.09 10.37
CA VAL A 214 -2.60 10.42 9.78
C VAL A 214 -1.32 11.15 10.16
N VAL A 215 -0.69 11.79 9.19
CA VAL A 215 0.45 12.69 9.38
C VAL A 215 0.12 13.99 8.67
N LYS A 216 0.40 15.11 9.33
CA LYS A 216 0.19 16.45 8.79
C LYS A 216 1.54 17.12 8.57
N LEU A 217 1.57 18.03 7.59
CA LEU A 217 2.69 18.95 7.42
C LEU A 217 2.30 20.25 8.10
N GLU A 218 3.14 20.69 9.04
CA GLU A 218 3.01 21.97 9.72
C GLU A 218 4.24 22.81 9.38
N ASN A 219 4.04 24.12 9.20
CA ASN A 219 5.16 25.04 9.10
C ASN A 219 5.59 25.41 10.51
N VAL A 220 6.90 25.52 10.73
CA VAL A 220 7.46 26.05 11.98
C VAL A 220 7.12 27.54 12.06
N GLN A 221 6.75 28.04 13.23
CA GLN A 221 6.46 29.48 13.43
C GLN A 221 7.76 30.30 13.25
N GLU A 222 7.66 31.47 12.63
CA GLU A 222 8.83 32.34 12.34
C GLU A 222 9.58 32.73 13.63
N ASP A 223 8.86 33.04 14.71
CA ASP A 223 9.46 33.37 16.01
C ASP A 223 10.32 32.22 16.59
N THR A 224 9.99 30.96 16.29
CA THR A 224 10.81 29.81 16.70
C THR A 224 12.12 29.81 15.93
N LEU A 225 12.10 30.04 14.61
CA LEU A 225 13.32 30.09 13.79
C LEU A 225 14.23 31.25 14.22
N ASP A 226 13.66 32.43 14.48
CA ASP A 226 14.41 33.60 14.94
C ASP A 226 15.05 33.39 16.32
N ARG A 227 14.37 32.68 17.23
CA ARG A 227 14.91 32.28 18.54
C ARG A 227 16.01 31.23 18.43
N LEU A 228 15.93 30.31 17.46
CA LEU A 228 16.98 29.32 17.19
C LEU A 228 18.22 29.97 16.54
N GLU A 229 18.04 31.02 15.73
CA GLU A 229 19.14 31.76 15.09
C GLU A 229 19.87 32.72 16.05
N SER A 230 19.17 33.32 17.01
CA SER A 230 19.73 34.26 17.99
C SER A 230 20.24 33.55 19.26
N PHE A 231 21.32 32.77 19.13
CA PHE A 231 21.96 32.14 20.29
C PHE A 231 22.60 33.19 21.21
N ASP A 232 21.97 33.50 22.35
CA ASP A 232 22.55 34.28 23.46
C ASP A 232 22.82 33.37 24.69
N PRO A 233 24.09 33.06 24.99
CA PRO A 233 24.46 32.19 26.10
C PRO A 233 24.17 32.75 27.51
N ASN A 234 23.73 34.00 27.63
CA ASN A 234 23.40 34.63 28.92
C ASN A 234 21.90 34.77 29.18
N VAL A 235 21.04 34.45 28.21
CA VAL A 235 19.60 34.47 28.45
C VAL A 235 19.22 33.15 29.10
N LEU A 236 18.86 33.20 30.39
CA LEU A 236 18.09 32.14 31.04
C LEU A 236 16.70 32.15 30.40
N VAL A 237 16.59 31.54 29.23
CA VAL A 237 15.32 31.28 28.57
C VAL A 237 14.78 30.00 29.18
N SER A 238 13.71 30.09 29.97
CA SER A 238 12.98 28.93 30.49
C SER A 238 12.04 28.34 29.45
N ASP A 239 12.47 28.24 28.19
CA ASP A 239 11.55 27.88 27.13
C ASP A 239 11.84 26.44 26.73
N ASP A 240 10.88 25.58 27.02
CA ASP A 240 10.79 24.22 26.52
C ASP A 240 10.77 24.26 24.98
N TYR A 241 11.97 24.23 24.39
CA TYR A 241 12.17 24.29 22.94
C TYR A 241 11.57 23.08 22.20
N VAL A 242 11.26 22.01 22.92
CA VAL A 242 10.54 20.87 22.35
C VAL A 242 9.08 21.26 22.19
N ASN A 243 8.47 21.88 23.19
CA ASN A 243 7.07 22.29 23.17
C ASN A 243 6.77 23.39 22.13
N ASP A 244 7.78 24.11 21.64
CA ASP A 244 7.62 25.02 20.49
C ASP A 244 7.14 24.29 19.21
N PHE A 245 7.32 22.97 19.12
CA PHE A 245 6.82 22.13 18.02
C PHE A 245 5.47 21.44 18.32
N ALA A 246 4.84 21.74 19.46
CA ALA A 246 3.54 21.20 19.81
C ALA A 246 2.42 21.87 19.01
N ASN A 247 1.37 21.12 18.71
CA ASN A 247 0.15 21.62 18.07
C ASN A 247 -1.09 20.98 18.71
N GLU A 248 -2.28 21.30 18.18
CA GLU A 248 -3.55 20.79 18.72
C GLU A 248 -3.65 19.25 18.70
N ASP A 249 -2.92 18.58 17.79
CA ASP A 249 -3.01 17.14 17.56
C ASP A 249 -1.82 16.34 18.10
N SER A 250 -0.69 16.98 18.43
CA SER A 250 0.56 16.28 18.77
C SER A 250 1.47 17.10 19.69
N SER A 251 2.15 16.40 20.59
CA SER A 251 3.21 17.01 21.41
C SER A 251 4.43 17.36 20.55
N GLY A 252 5.21 18.35 20.99
CA GLY A 252 6.41 18.75 20.26
C GLY A 252 7.45 17.63 20.12
N LEU A 253 7.55 16.77 21.14
CA LEU A 253 8.37 15.57 21.10
C LEU A 253 7.94 14.61 19.97
N GLU A 254 6.64 14.36 19.83
CA GLU A 254 6.11 13.50 18.76
C GLU A 254 6.34 14.12 17.38
N THR A 255 6.22 15.44 17.26
CA THR A 255 6.53 16.18 16.02
C THR A 255 7.99 16.03 15.63
N ILE A 256 8.92 16.27 16.57
CA ILE A 256 10.37 16.13 16.34
C ILE A 256 10.73 14.69 15.99
N LEU A 257 10.29 13.72 16.80
CA LEU A 257 10.59 12.30 16.57
C LEU A 257 10.03 11.81 15.23
N THR A 258 8.79 12.15 14.89
CA THR A 258 8.20 11.75 13.61
C THR A 258 9.00 12.31 12.44
N THR A 259 9.40 13.58 12.51
CA THR A 259 10.21 14.26 11.49
C THR A 259 11.58 13.61 11.35
N TRP A 260 12.27 13.39 12.46
CA TRP A 260 13.64 12.89 12.52
C TRP A 260 13.74 11.42 12.16
N LEU A 261 12.82 10.57 12.63
CA LEU A 261 12.75 9.16 12.23
C LEU A 261 12.51 9.04 10.72
N ASN A 262 11.69 9.91 10.15
CA ASN A 262 11.47 9.95 8.70
C ASN A 262 12.74 10.42 7.95
N GLN A 263 13.39 11.49 8.40
CA GLN A 263 14.66 11.97 7.85
C GLN A 263 15.77 10.92 7.93
N ASP A 264 15.73 10.09 8.97
CA ASP A 264 16.66 8.99 9.21
C ASP A 264 16.40 7.72 8.39
N GLY A 265 15.38 7.74 7.52
CA GLY A 265 15.05 6.64 6.61
C GLY A 265 14.17 5.55 7.23
N TYR A 266 13.66 5.73 8.45
CA TYR A 266 12.74 4.78 9.08
C TYR A 266 11.28 4.98 8.63
N GLY A 267 10.98 6.11 7.99
CA GLY A 267 9.67 6.44 7.44
C GLY A 267 8.65 6.89 8.49
N LEU A 268 7.46 7.29 8.01
CA LEU A 268 6.41 7.94 8.81
C LEU A 268 5.67 7.03 9.83
N HIS A 269 5.92 5.73 9.75
CA HIS A 269 5.27 4.70 10.57
C HIS A 269 6.18 4.16 11.68
N ALA A 270 7.42 4.64 11.77
CA ALA A 270 8.35 4.26 12.82
C ALA A 270 7.75 4.60 14.20
N LYS A 271 7.82 3.64 15.12
CA LYS A 271 7.43 3.79 16.52
C LYS A 271 8.66 3.56 17.37
N TRP A 272 9.06 4.55 18.14
CA TRP A 272 10.17 4.45 19.06
C TRP A 272 9.77 3.72 20.35
N GLU A 273 10.79 3.30 21.08
CA GLU A 273 10.69 2.75 22.42
C GLU A 273 11.30 3.75 23.40
N ASP A 274 10.59 4.04 24.49
CA ASP A 274 11.14 4.85 25.57
C ASP A 274 12.23 4.07 26.30
N PHE A 275 13.39 4.70 26.43
CA PHE A 275 14.59 4.12 27.00
C PHE A 275 15.03 4.93 28.21
N LYS A 276 14.68 4.43 29.39
CA LYS A 276 15.01 5.07 30.66
C LYS A 276 16.49 4.86 31.03
N LEU A 277 17.17 5.96 31.30
CA LEU A 277 18.52 5.99 31.89
C LEU A 277 18.39 6.03 33.43
N VAL A 278 19.08 6.95 34.11
CA VAL A 278 18.97 7.11 35.56
C VAL A 278 17.72 7.94 35.86
N ASN A 279 17.73 9.19 35.42
CA ASN A 279 16.66 10.17 35.60
C ASN A 279 16.02 10.56 34.26
N TYR A 280 16.74 10.37 33.16
CA TYR A 280 16.32 10.79 31.83
C TYR A 280 15.61 9.68 31.02
N ILE A 281 14.66 10.07 30.16
CA ILE A 281 14.03 9.18 29.18
C ILE A 281 14.49 9.59 27.79
N ALA A 282 15.32 8.75 27.18
CA ALA A 282 15.67 8.84 25.77
C ALA A 282 14.68 8.04 24.92
N HIS A 283 14.70 8.21 23.60
CA HIS A 283 13.84 7.47 22.69
C HIS A 283 14.67 6.66 21.72
N ARG A 284 14.37 5.38 21.55
CA ARG A 284 15.17 4.47 20.73
C ARG A 284 14.37 3.98 19.54
N TYR A 285 15.00 3.91 18.38
CA TYR A 285 14.48 3.14 17.24
C TYR A 285 15.62 2.41 16.54
N SER A 286 15.49 1.08 16.40
CA SER A 286 16.55 0.24 15.82
C SER A 286 17.90 0.49 16.52
N ASN A 287 18.92 0.96 15.78
CA ASN A 287 20.26 1.27 16.28
C ASN A 287 20.48 2.78 16.52
N SER A 288 19.41 3.58 16.53
CA SER A 288 19.44 5.01 16.87
C SER A 288 18.91 5.26 18.27
N LEU A 289 19.60 6.09 19.03
CA LEU A 289 19.09 6.71 20.25
C LEU A 289 18.86 8.20 20.02
N TYR A 290 17.74 8.74 20.48
CA TYR A 290 17.33 10.13 20.35
C TYR A 290 17.25 10.76 21.74
N ILE A 291 17.97 11.86 21.95
CA ILE A 291 17.98 12.65 23.18
C ILE A 291 17.41 14.02 22.80
N ILE A 292 16.18 14.28 23.23
CA ILE A 292 15.37 15.41 22.74
C ILE A 292 14.92 16.30 23.89
N ASN A 293 14.26 15.74 24.91
CA ASN A 293 13.79 16.52 26.05
C ASN A 293 14.95 17.09 26.86
N GLU A 294 14.66 18.11 27.65
CA GLU A 294 15.57 18.69 28.64
C GLU A 294 15.77 17.77 29.86
N GLY A 295 16.75 18.12 30.70
CA GLY A 295 16.94 17.47 32.01
C GLY A 295 17.84 16.24 32.02
N ILE A 296 18.60 16.00 30.95
CA ILE A 296 19.65 14.97 30.97
C ILE A 296 20.83 15.42 31.85
N GLU A 297 21.30 14.53 32.72
CA GLU A 297 22.39 14.80 33.68
C GLU A 297 23.65 13.97 33.37
N SER A 298 24.80 14.34 33.94
CA SER A 298 26.06 13.56 33.80
C SER A 298 25.94 12.12 34.32
N SER A 299 25.03 11.86 35.26
CA SER A 299 24.70 10.53 35.76
C SER A 299 24.08 9.65 34.65
N ASP A 300 23.20 10.23 33.83
CA ASP A 300 22.59 9.58 32.68
C ASP A 300 23.61 9.30 31.57
N ILE A 301 24.52 10.26 31.30
CA ILE A 301 25.60 10.08 30.32
C ILE A 301 26.51 8.93 30.77
N SER A 302 26.93 8.92 32.03
CA SER A 302 27.77 7.85 32.58
C SER A 302 27.11 6.49 32.44
N ARG A 303 25.80 6.40 32.75
CA ARG A 303 25.02 5.17 32.59
C ARG A 303 24.92 4.74 31.13
N LEU A 304 24.65 5.67 30.22
CA LEU A 304 24.57 5.40 28.77
C LEU A 304 25.88 4.78 28.25
N ILE A 305 27.02 5.36 28.61
CA ILE A 305 28.34 4.90 28.18
C ILE A 305 28.65 3.52 28.73
N GLU A 306 28.39 3.28 30.03
CA GLU A 306 28.52 1.96 30.65
C GLU A 306 27.71 0.90 29.88
N MET A 307 26.45 1.20 29.55
CA MET A 307 25.58 0.29 28.83
C MET A 307 26.09 -0.03 27.42
N ILE A 308 26.68 0.94 26.72
CA ILE A 308 27.28 0.75 25.39
C ILE A 308 28.52 -0.16 25.50
N GLU A 309 29.41 0.11 26.47
CA GLU A 309 30.66 -0.64 26.66
C GLU A 309 30.42 -2.09 27.09
N ASN A 310 29.39 -2.32 27.91
CA ASN A 310 28.99 -3.64 28.42
C ASN A 310 28.13 -4.46 27.43
N ASN A 311 27.83 -3.93 26.24
CA ASN A 311 26.91 -4.53 25.25
C ASN A 311 25.44 -4.66 25.72
N GLU A 312 25.05 -3.92 26.77
CA GLU A 312 23.65 -3.82 27.19
C GLU A 312 22.83 -2.98 26.19
N LEU A 313 23.48 -2.00 25.55
CA LEU A 313 22.88 -1.13 24.54
C LEU A 313 23.69 -1.16 23.24
N ASN A 314 23.16 -1.86 22.23
CA ASN A 314 23.74 -1.88 20.89
C ASN A 314 23.11 -0.79 20.01
N ILE A 315 23.82 0.32 19.81
CA ILE A 315 23.45 1.43 18.93
C ILE A 315 24.63 1.82 18.05
N SER A 316 24.35 2.42 16.90
CA SER A 316 25.37 2.95 15.98
C SER A 316 25.40 4.48 15.95
N ARG A 317 24.32 5.14 16.40
CA ARG A 317 24.25 6.60 16.44
C ARG A 317 23.38 7.12 17.58
N ILE A 318 23.74 8.30 18.07
CA ILE A 318 22.98 9.12 19.00
C ILE A 318 22.64 10.43 18.28
N VAL A 319 21.36 10.74 18.20
CA VAL A 319 20.84 12.00 17.64
C VAL A 319 20.44 12.89 18.81
N ILE A 320 20.98 14.11 18.86
CA ILE A 320 20.71 15.05 19.95
C ILE A 320 20.04 16.31 19.44
N TYR A 321 19.06 16.81 20.20
CA TYR A 321 18.48 18.13 20.00
C TYR A 321 19.30 19.17 20.77
N THR A 322 20.13 19.95 20.07
CA THR A 322 21.15 20.77 20.73
C THR A 322 20.58 21.86 21.62
N TYR A 323 19.38 22.36 21.34
CA TYR A 323 18.76 23.44 22.13
C TYR A 323 18.28 22.97 23.51
N SER A 324 17.95 21.68 23.66
CA SER A 324 17.50 21.12 24.95
C SER A 324 18.62 20.61 25.85
N LEU A 325 19.88 20.66 25.39
CA LEU A 325 21.03 20.12 26.11
C LEU A 325 22.03 21.23 26.46
N PRO A 326 22.47 21.34 27.72
CA PRO A 326 23.55 22.25 28.09
C PRO A 326 24.85 21.92 27.34
N PHE A 327 25.60 22.95 26.93
CA PHE A 327 26.89 22.79 26.24
C PHE A 327 27.88 21.88 26.99
N THR A 328 27.86 21.91 28.32
CA THR A 328 28.67 21.03 29.17
C THR A 328 28.33 19.55 28.97
N ILE A 329 27.04 19.21 28.94
CA ILE A 329 26.56 17.84 28.71
C ILE A 329 26.88 17.37 27.29
N ILE A 330 26.70 18.23 26.29
CA ILE A 330 27.04 17.90 24.89
C ILE A 330 28.53 17.54 24.76
N ASN A 331 29.42 18.34 25.35
CA ASN A 331 30.85 18.06 25.31
C ASN A 331 31.25 16.83 26.12
N GLU A 332 30.61 16.61 27.28
CA GLU A 332 30.80 15.39 28.07
C GLU A 332 30.44 14.16 27.24
N LEU A 333 29.26 14.15 26.62
CA LEU A 333 28.81 13.07 25.74
C LEU A 333 29.79 12.84 24.58
N LYS A 334 30.17 13.89 23.85
CA LYS A 334 31.14 13.82 22.74
C LYS A 334 32.48 13.24 23.18
N THR A 335 32.98 13.69 24.32
CA THR A 335 34.27 13.23 24.86
C THR A 335 34.21 11.76 25.26
N ASN A 336 33.13 11.33 25.92
CA ASN A 336 32.97 9.94 26.32
C ASN A 336 32.79 9.01 25.11
N ILE A 337 31.97 9.41 24.13
CA ILE A 337 31.74 8.62 22.91
C ILE A 337 33.05 8.45 22.09
N LYS A 338 33.88 9.50 22.01
CA LYS A 338 35.19 9.42 21.33
C LYS A 338 36.17 8.45 22.03
N ASN A 339 36.03 8.27 23.35
CA ASN A 339 36.91 7.45 24.17
C ASN A 339 36.31 6.09 24.52
N LEU A 340 35.27 5.64 23.81
CA LEU A 340 34.64 4.34 24.04
C LEU A 340 35.65 3.20 23.96
N ARG A 341 35.54 2.28 24.91
CA ARG A 341 36.37 1.07 24.95
C ARG A 341 35.81 -0.01 24.02
N ASN A 342 36.52 -1.13 23.93
CA ASN A 342 36.07 -2.35 23.25
C ASN A 342 35.79 -2.21 21.74
N ASN A 343 36.50 -1.30 21.05
CA ASN A 343 36.34 -1.03 19.61
C ASN A 343 34.89 -0.69 19.21
N LYS A 344 34.12 -0.09 20.12
CA LYS A 344 32.78 0.40 19.82
C LYS A 344 32.86 1.75 19.11
N THR A 345 32.04 1.91 18.07
CA THR A 345 31.92 3.16 17.32
C THR A 345 30.46 3.59 17.33
N VAL A 346 30.20 4.79 17.86
CA VAL A 346 28.88 5.41 17.89
C VAL A 346 29.03 6.83 17.37
N ASP A 347 28.24 7.18 16.36
CA ASP A 347 28.24 8.54 15.81
C ASP A 347 27.32 9.45 16.59
N ILE A 348 27.71 10.71 16.77
CA ILE A 348 26.82 11.75 17.33
C ILE A 348 26.35 12.63 16.17
N ILE A 349 25.03 12.77 16.05
CA ILE A 349 24.39 13.63 15.07
C ILE A 349 23.70 14.76 15.86
N GLU A 350 24.16 15.98 15.63
CA GLU A 350 23.56 17.19 16.19
C GLU A 350 22.46 17.68 15.26
N ARG A 351 21.29 17.96 15.81
CA ARG A 351 20.15 18.55 15.10
C ARG A 351 19.64 19.76 15.85
N TYR A 352 19.13 20.68 15.05
CA TYR A 352 18.63 22.00 15.39
C TYR A 352 17.15 22.08 15.06
#